data_AF-A0A7J4TZZ6-F1
#
_entry.id   AF-A0A7J4TZZ6-F1
#
_cell.length_a   1.000
_cell.length_b   1.000
_cell.length_c   1.000
_cell.angle_alpha   90.00
_cell.angle_beta   90.00
_cell.angle_gamma   90.00
#
_symmetry.space_group_name_H-M   'P 1'
#
loop_
_entity.id
_entity.type
_entity.pdbx_description
1 polymer ?
#
loop_
_entity_poly.entity_id
_entity_poly.type
_entity_poly.pdbx_seq_one_letter_code
_entity_poly.pdbx_strand_id
1 'polypeptide(L)'
;VHANYRYFERGDGQRPGSWWFGGGADLTPSYLFEEDAAHFHATHKAVCDAHDVADYARFKTWCDDYFHIRHRGERRGVGGLFFDDVNEASKDECFAFVEACAGAFLPSYLPILERRKDMPYTEEQRDWQQLRRGRYVEFNLVYDRGTTFGLNTNGRVESILMSLPLTARWEYAHTPEDGSAEAALLDVLRTPRDWV
;
A
#
# COMPACT_ATOMS: atom_id res chain seq x y z
N VAL A 1 -1.25 -6.88 -2.13
CA VAL A 1 -0.05 -6.04 -1.93
C VAL A 1 0.07 -5.11 -3.12
N HIS A 2 0.62 -3.92 -2.92
CA HIS A 2 0.94 -2.97 -3.98
C HIS A 2 2.34 -2.40 -3.74
N ALA A 3 3.04 -2.05 -4.82
CA ALA A 3 4.28 -1.30 -4.76
C ALA A 3 4.43 -0.37 -5.96
N ASN A 4 5.08 0.76 -5.74
CA ASN A 4 5.44 1.72 -6.76
C ASN A 4 6.81 2.31 -6.41
N TYR A 5 7.69 2.43 -7.40
CA TYR A 5 8.95 3.16 -7.27
C TYR A 5 9.17 3.92 -8.57
N ARG A 6 9.40 5.23 -8.47
CA ARG A 6 9.46 6.12 -9.63
C ARG A 6 10.47 7.23 -9.43
N TYR A 7 10.93 7.75 -10.55
CA TYR A 7 11.78 8.92 -10.66
C TYR A 7 11.14 9.93 -11.60
N PHE A 8 11.31 11.21 -11.30
CA PHE A 8 10.89 12.30 -12.17
C PHE A 8 12.00 13.34 -12.26
N GLU A 9 12.18 13.92 -13.46
CA GLU A 9 13.11 15.01 -13.71
C GLU A 9 12.60 15.98 -14.78
N ARG A 10 12.86 17.28 -14.59
CA ARG A 10 12.64 18.35 -15.57
C ARG A 10 13.95 19.05 -15.90
N GLY A 11 14.25 19.16 -17.20
CA GLY A 11 15.46 19.82 -17.66
C GLY A 11 16.70 18.98 -17.34
N ASP A 12 17.71 19.62 -16.74
CA ASP A 12 18.98 19.01 -16.36
C ASP A 12 19.03 18.53 -14.89
N GLY A 13 17.93 18.69 -14.16
CA GLY A 13 17.88 18.30 -12.75
C GLY A 13 18.75 19.15 -11.81
N GLN A 14 19.22 20.32 -12.23
CA GLN A 14 20.11 21.16 -11.40
C GLN A 14 19.37 22.20 -10.56
N ARG A 15 18.12 22.53 -10.92
CA ARG A 15 17.30 23.48 -10.16
C ARG A 15 16.65 22.81 -8.94
N PRO A 16 16.54 23.48 -7.78
CA PRO A 16 15.77 22.95 -6.66
C PRO A 16 14.35 22.54 -7.09
N GLY A 17 13.90 21.34 -6.70
CA GLY A 17 12.59 20.80 -7.09
C GLY A 17 12.43 20.41 -8.56
N SER A 18 13.54 20.30 -9.31
CA SER A 18 13.51 19.82 -10.70
C SER A 18 13.52 18.30 -10.82
N TRP A 19 13.85 17.57 -9.76
CA TRP A 19 13.81 16.11 -9.70
C TRP A 19 13.36 15.62 -8.33
N TRP A 20 12.84 14.40 -8.29
CA TRP A 20 12.57 13.67 -7.06
C TRP A 20 12.33 12.19 -7.32
N PHE A 21 12.46 11.40 -6.26
CA PHE A 21 11.94 10.05 -6.21
C PHE A 21 10.63 9.99 -5.43
N GLY A 22 9.79 9.03 -5.80
CA GLY A 22 8.58 8.71 -5.07
C GLY A 22 8.32 7.22 -5.12
N GLY A 23 7.53 6.73 -4.17
CA GLY A 23 7.24 5.31 -4.11
C GLY A 23 6.69 4.84 -2.78
N GLY A 24 6.75 3.53 -2.60
CA GLY A 24 6.19 2.86 -1.44
C GLY A 24 5.75 1.44 -1.75
N ALA A 25 5.42 0.72 -0.69
CA ALA A 25 4.81 -0.59 -0.75
C ALA A 25 3.81 -0.72 0.39
N ASP A 26 2.67 -1.33 0.12
CA ASP A 26 1.58 -1.45 1.09
C ASP A 26 0.89 -2.83 1.04
N LEU A 27 0.41 -3.27 2.20
CA LEU A 27 -0.24 -4.57 2.38
C LEU A 27 -1.73 -4.41 2.64
N THR A 28 -2.55 -5.08 1.83
CA THR A 28 -4.02 -5.10 1.93
C THR A 28 -4.51 -6.52 2.19
N PRO A 29 -4.58 -6.97 3.45
CA PRO A 29 -5.05 -8.31 3.78
C PRO A 29 -6.59 -8.40 3.75
N SER A 30 -7.13 -9.60 3.54
CA SER A 30 -8.57 -9.88 3.74
C SER A 30 -8.89 -10.32 5.17
N TYR A 31 -7.91 -10.89 5.87
CA TYR A 31 -7.98 -11.25 7.28
C TYR A 31 -6.70 -10.80 7.97
N LEU A 32 -6.81 -10.34 9.21
CA LEU A 32 -5.65 -9.92 9.96
C LEU A 32 -4.83 -11.12 10.45
N PHE A 33 -3.56 -11.14 10.07
CA PHE A 33 -2.52 -11.97 10.67
C PHE A 33 -1.43 -11.01 11.17
N GLU A 34 -1.35 -10.82 12.49
CA GLU A 34 -0.48 -9.80 13.08
C GLU A 34 0.99 -10.08 12.77
N GLU A 35 1.39 -11.35 12.71
CA GLU A 35 2.75 -11.76 12.35
C GLU A 35 3.13 -11.41 10.90
N ASP A 36 2.16 -11.39 9.99
CA ASP A 36 2.40 -11.03 8.59
C ASP A 36 2.53 -9.51 8.43
N ALA A 37 1.71 -8.74 9.16
CA ALA A 37 1.84 -7.29 9.21
C ALA A 37 3.18 -6.88 9.84
N ALA A 38 3.56 -7.48 10.97
CA ALA A 38 4.85 -7.25 11.62
C ALA A 38 6.02 -7.59 10.70
N HIS A 39 5.99 -8.75 10.01
CA HIS A 39 7.03 -9.13 9.03
C HIS A 39 7.17 -8.10 7.90
N PHE A 40 6.04 -7.70 7.30
CA PHE A 40 6.03 -6.73 6.20
C PHE A 40 6.62 -5.39 6.65
N HIS A 41 6.19 -4.88 7.80
CA HIS A 41 6.65 -3.61 8.35
C HIS A 41 8.11 -3.66 8.81
N ALA A 42 8.56 -4.75 9.46
CA ALA A 42 9.95 -4.92 9.88
C ALA A 42 10.91 -4.92 8.69
N THR A 43 10.53 -5.60 7.60
CA THR A 43 11.35 -5.67 6.39
C THR A 43 11.56 -4.28 5.79
N HIS A 44 10.51 -3.47 5.70
CA HIS A 44 10.58 -2.11 5.17
C HIS A 44 11.26 -1.13 6.14
N LYS A 45 11.05 -1.28 7.45
CA LYS A 45 11.74 -0.49 8.46
C LYS A 45 13.25 -0.71 8.40
N ALA A 46 13.71 -1.95 8.24
CA ALA A 46 15.13 -2.26 8.13
C ALA A 46 15.80 -1.55 6.94
N VAL A 47 15.08 -1.34 5.83
CA VAL A 47 15.59 -0.52 4.72
C VAL A 47 15.69 0.95 5.13
N CYS A 48 14.64 1.52 5.73
CA CYS A 48 14.68 2.91 6.17
C CYS A 48 15.80 3.15 7.21
N ASP A 49 15.99 2.23 8.15
CA ASP A 49 17.03 2.33 9.19
C ASP A 49 18.46 2.30 8.60
N ALA A 50 18.64 1.79 7.38
CA ALA A 50 19.93 1.70 6.70
C ALA A 50 20.27 2.91 5.82
N HIS A 51 19.35 3.88 5.69
CA HIS A 51 19.48 5.01 4.77
C HIS A 51 19.10 6.33 5.46
N ASP A 52 20.05 7.26 5.57
CA ASP A 52 19.84 8.56 6.25
C ASP A 52 18.75 9.44 5.59
N VAL A 53 18.47 9.20 4.31
CA VAL A 53 17.42 9.91 3.55
C VAL A 53 16.00 9.43 3.89
N ALA A 54 15.87 8.40 4.72
CA ALA A 54 14.62 7.72 5.01
C ALA A 54 14.17 7.93 6.46
N ASP A 55 12.87 8.12 6.63
CA ASP A 55 12.22 8.18 7.93
C ASP A 55 11.03 7.22 7.92
N TYR A 56 11.22 6.06 8.53
CA TYR A 56 10.18 5.02 8.58
C TYR A 56 8.91 5.53 9.25
N ALA A 57 9.02 6.25 10.36
CA ALA A 57 7.84 6.73 11.09
C ALA A 57 7.04 7.71 10.22
N ARG A 58 7.72 8.67 9.59
CA ARG A 58 7.09 9.61 8.65
C ARG A 58 6.44 8.88 7.47
N PHE A 59 7.16 7.97 6.82
CA PHE A 59 6.65 7.27 5.63
C PHE A 59 5.53 6.27 5.93
N LYS A 60 5.54 5.65 7.12
CA LYS A 60 4.46 4.79 7.57
C LYS A 60 3.21 5.60 7.89
N THR A 61 3.32 6.68 8.64
CA THR A 61 2.19 7.59 8.90
C THR A 61 1.62 8.14 7.59
N TRP A 62 2.48 8.54 6.66
CA TRP A 62 2.02 9.00 5.36
C TRP A 62 1.29 7.90 4.58
N CYS A 63 1.74 6.65 4.67
CA CYS A 63 1.02 5.51 4.08
C CYS A 63 -0.38 5.36 4.68
N ASP A 64 -0.51 5.42 6.00
CA ASP A 64 -1.79 5.32 6.70
C ASP A 64 -2.77 6.44 6.30
N ASP A 65 -2.25 7.66 6.10
CA ASP A 65 -3.03 8.84 5.72
C ASP A 65 -3.40 8.85 4.23
N TYR A 66 -2.48 8.41 3.36
CA TYR A 66 -2.70 8.40 1.91
C TYR A 66 -3.75 7.36 1.51
N PHE A 67 -3.69 6.16 2.08
CA PHE A 67 -4.58 5.05 1.73
C PHE A 67 -5.89 5.03 2.55
N HIS A 68 -6.41 6.20 2.91
CA HIS A 68 -7.63 6.35 3.70
C HIS A 68 -8.89 6.51 2.80
N ILE A 69 -9.84 5.57 2.94
CA ILE A 69 -11.16 5.64 2.31
C ILE A 69 -12.07 6.53 3.18
N ARG A 70 -11.97 7.85 2.98
CA ARG A 70 -12.57 8.86 3.86
C ARG A 70 -14.08 8.67 4.10
N HIS A 71 -14.83 8.29 3.07
CA HIS A 71 -16.28 8.08 3.19
C HIS A 71 -16.67 6.82 3.99
N ARG A 72 -15.70 5.98 4.36
CA ARG A 72 -15.89 4.79 5.22
C ARG A 72 -15.16 4.86 6.55
N GLY A 73 -14.26 5.82 6.73
CA GLY A 73 -13.42 5.92 7.92
C GLY A 73 -12.46 4.75 8.11
N GLU A 74 -12.08 4.07 7.03
CA GLU A 74 -11.17 2.90 7.07
C GLU A 74 -10.02 3.06 6.06
N ARG A 75 -8.85 2.49 6.39
CA ARG A 75 -7.71 2.43 5.47
C ARG A 75 -7.90 1.26 4.52
N ARG A 76 -7.27 1.35 3.35
CA ARG A 76 -7.29 0.30 2.33
C ARG A 76 -6.70 -1.01 2.87
N GLY A 77 -5.66 -0.91 3.70
CA GLY A 77 -4.92 -2.03 4.26
C GLY A 77 -4.21 -1.65 5.56
N VAL A 78 -3.26 -2.50 5.97
CA VAL A 78 -2.51 -2.36 7.24
C VAL A 78 -1.32 -1.40 7.16
N GLY A 79 -1.16 -0.72 6.02
CA GLY A 79 -0.11 0.27 5.79
C GLY A 79 1.13 -0.33 5.12
N GLY A 80 2.25 0.34 5.34
CA GLY A 80 3.55 0.05 4.73
C GLY A 80 4.39 1.31 4.66
N LEU A 81 5.00 1.58 3.50
CA LEU A 81 5.70 2.82 3.21
C LEU A 81 4.97 3.60 2.13
N PHE A 82 4.88 4.91 2.31
CA PHE A 82 4.55 5.84 1.23
C PHE A 82 5.43 7.07 1.35
N PHE A 83 6.05 7.45 0.24
CA PHE A 83 6.87 8.64 0.13
C PHE A 83 6.73 9.28 -1.25
N ASP A 84 6.85 10.60 -1.27
CA ASP A 84 6.96 11.42 -2.47
C ASP A 84 8.01 12.49 -2.20
N ASP A 85 8.48 13.15 -3.25
CA ASP A 85 9.40 14.29 -3.15
C ASP A 85 10.73 13.98 -2.41
N VAL A 86 11.23 12.73 -2.48
CA VAL A 86 12.55 12.37 -1.93
C VAL A 86 13.65 12.99 -2.80
N ASN A 87 14.22 14.10 -2.34
CA ASN A 87 15.26 14.88 -3.03
C ASN A 87 16.17 15.70 -2.08
N GLU A 88 16.20 15.36 -0.79
CA GLU A 88 16.90 16.12 0.24
C GLU A 88 18.43 15.87 0.27
N ALA A 89 18.90 14.80 -0.39
CA ALA A 89 20.32 14.41 -0.49
C ALA A 89 20.78 14.28 -1.96
N SER A 90 21.95 13.69 -2.20
CA SER A 90 22.40 13.46 -3.57
C SER A 90 21.47 12.48 -4.31
N LYS A 91 21.39 12.59 -5.64
CA LYS A 91 20.58 11.69 -6.46
C LYS A 91 20.95 10.22 -6.24
N ASP A 92 22.25 9.94 -6.06
CA ASP A 92 22.76 8.58 -5.87
C ASP A 92 22.33 8.00 -4.51
N GLU A 93 22.36 8.80 -3.44
CA GLU A 93 21.87 8.39 -2.11
C GLU A 93 20.36 8.15 -2.13
N CYS A 94 19.58 9.05 -2.74
CA CYS A 94 18.14 8.88 -2.90
C CYS A 94 17.81 7.66 -3.76
N PHE A 95 18.57 7.42 -4.84
CA PHE A 95 18.39 6.25 -5.69
C PHE A 95 18.71 4.95 -4.94
N ALA A 96 19.81 4.91 -4.18
CA ALA A 96 20.18 3.74 -3.39
C ALA A 96 19.09 3.36 -2.37
N PHE A 97 18.42 4.35 -1.76
CA PHE A 97 17.26 4.10 -0.90
C PHE A 97 16.08 3.49 -1.67
N VAL A 98 15.73 4.06 -2.83
CA VAL A 98 14.60 3.60 -3.65
C VAL A 98 14.86 2.20 -4.22
N GLU A 99 16.09 1.93 -4.67
CA GLU A 99 16.52 0.61 -5.12
C GLU A 99 16.43 -0.42 -3.99
N ALA A 100 16.91 -0.07 -2.79
CA ALA A 100 16.78 -0.95 -1.62
C ALA A 100 15.32 -1.22 -1.25
N CYS A 101 14.44 -0.21 -1.33
CA CYS A 101 13.01 -0.41 -1.13
C CYS A 101 12.41 -1.38 -2.16
N ALA A 102 12.76 -1.22 -3.44
CA ALA A 102 12.33 -2.13 -4.50
C ALA A 102 12.83 -3.56 -4.27
N GLY A 103 14.08 -3.71 -3.86
CA GLY A 103 14.68 -5.00 -3.48
C GLY A 103 13.99 -5.67 -2.28
N ALA A 104 13.46 -4.88 -1.35
CA ALA A 104 12.77 -5.38 -0.16
C ALA A 104 11.31 -5.84 -0.41
N PHE A 105 10.72 -5.51 -1.55
CA PHE A 105 9.33 -5.88 -1.86
C PHE A 105 9.09 -7.40 -1.87
N LEU A 106 9.98 -8.18 -2.49
CA LEU A 106 9.84 -9.64 -2.53
C LEU A 106 10.09 -10.29 -1.15
N PRO A 107 11.16 -9.95 -0.41
CA PRO A 107 11.34 -10.41 0.96
C PRO A 107 10.19 -10.05 1.91
N SER A 108 9.53 -8.90 1.72
CA SER A 108 8.42 -8.50 2.58
C SER A 108 7.12 -9.26 2.29
N TYR A 109 6.91 -9.74 1.06
CA TYR A 109 5.64 -10.36 0.65
C TYR A 109 5.70 -11.86 0.37
N LEU A 110 6.78 -12.39 -0.24
CA LEU A 110 6.84 -13.80 -0.61
C LEU A 110 6.69 -14.75 0.59
N PRO A 111 7.31 -14.51 1.77
CA PRO A 111 7.12 -15.38 2.93
C PRO A 111 5.67 -15.42 3.42
N ILE A 112 4.94 -14.30 3.30
CA ILE A 112 3.51 -14.23 3.62
C ILE A 112 2.72 -15.08 2.62
N LEU A 113 2.97 -14.89 1.33
CA LEU A 113 2.29 -15.66 0.28
C LEU A 113 2.52 -17.17 0.44
N GLU A 114 3.76 -17.60 0.66
CA GLU A 114 4.11 -19.02 0.84
C GLU A 114 3.41 -19.65 2.05
N ARG A 115 3.28 -18.90 3.15
CA ARG A 115 2.61 -19.36 4.37
C ARG A 115 1.10 -19.50 4.20
N ARG A 116 0.48 -18.61 3.40
CA ARG A 116 -0.99 -18.45 3.35
C ARG A 116 -1.66 -19.04 2.11
N LYS A 117 -0.94 -19.24 1.00
CA LYS A 117 -1.55 -19.59 -0.31
C LYS A 117 -2.36 -20.90 -0.31
N ASP A 118 -1.97 -21.87 0.51
CA ASP A 118 -2.58 -23.22 0.56
C ASP A 118 -3.55 -23.37 1.75
N MET A 119 -3.82 -22.29 2.50
CA MET A 119 -4.76 -22.34 3.61
C MET A 119 -6.18 -22.64 3.12
N PRO A 120 -6.92 -23.56 3.76
CA PRO A 120 -8.31 -23.80 3.43
C PRO A 120 -9.13 -22.55 3.74
N TYR A 121 -10.17 -22.31 2.94
CA TYR A 121 -11.11 -21.22 3.15
C TYR A 121 -12.54 -21.69 2.90
N THR A 122 -13.51 -20.98 3.48
CA THR A 122 -14.94 -21.20 3.25
C THR A 122 -15.51 -20.23 2.21
N GLU A 123 -16.71 -20.51 1.69
CA GLU A 123 -17.38 -19.60 0.76
C GLU A 123 -17.67 -18.23 1.41
N GLU A 124 -18.01 -18.20 2.70
CA GLU A 124 -18.23 -16.95 3.45
C GLU A 124 -16.94 -16.11 3.50
N GLN A 125 -15.79 -16.75 3.70
CA GLN A 125 -14.49 -16.07 3.68
C GLN A 125 -14.13 -15.56 2.29
N ARG A 126 -14.55 -16.27 1.25
CA ARG A 126 -14.39 -15.84 -0.14
C ARG A 126 -15.27 -14.63 -0.43
N ASP A 127 -16.52 -14.63 0.04
CA ASP A 127 -17.45 -13.50 -0.08
C ASP A 127 -16.93 -12.26 0.64
N TRP A 128 -16.41 -12.42 1.86
CA TRP A 128 -15.73 -11.35 2.58
C TRP A 128 -14.54 -10.79 1.81
N GLN A 129 -13.70 -11.65 1.22
CA GLN A 129 -12.61 -11.20 0.35
C GLN A 129 -13.13 -10.37 -0.83
N GLN A 130 -14.28 -10.71 -1.42
CA GLN A 130 -14.86 -9.92 -2.52
C GLN A 130 -15.31 -8.54 -2.05
N LEU A 131 -15.86 -8.43 -0.84
CA LEU A 131 -16.21 -7.15 -0.22
C LEU A 131 -14.96 -6.30 0.05
N ARG A 132 -13.89 -6.90 0.57
CA ARG A 132 -12.59 -6.20 0.75
C ARG A 132 -11.99 -5.74 -0.58
N ARG A 133 -12.12 -6.54 -1.64
CA ARG A 133 -11.73 -6.13 -3.01
C ARG A 133 -12.57 -4.97 -3.53
N GLY A 134 -13.87 -4.91 -3.20
CA GLY A 134 -14.71 -3.76 -3.48
C GLY A 134 -14.15 -2.47 -2.89
N ARG A 135 -13.62 -2.50 -1.66
CA ARG A 135 -12.93 -1.36 -1.02
C ARG A 135 -11.65 -0.95 -1.75
N TYR A 136 -10.90 -1.93 -2.24
CA TYR A 136 -9.70 -1.67 -3.05
C TYR A 136 -10.04 -0.93 -4.34
N VAL A 137 -11.11 -1.36 -5.02
CA VAL A 137 -11.64 -0.68 -6.22
C VAL A 137 -12.11 0.73 -5.90
N GLU A 138 -12.89 0.90 -4.83
CA GLU A 138 -13.37 2.22 -4.41
C GLU A 138 -12.24 3.21 -4.16
N PHE A 139 -11.16 2.77 -3.48
CA PHE A 139 -10.00 3.64 -3.27
C PHE A 139 -9.38 4.07 -4.60
N ASN A 140 -9.08 3.11 -5.48
CA ASN A 140 -8.37 3.39 -6.73
C ASN A 140 -9.18 4.30 -7.67
N LEU A 141 -10.51 4.13 -7.71
CA LEU A 141 -11.36 4.93 -8.61
C LEU A 141 -11.77 6.29 -8.03
N VAL A 142 -11.81 6.44 -6.70
CA VAL A 142 -12.32 7.68 -6.05
C VAL A 142 -11.21 8.56 -5.49
N TYR A 143 -10.14 7.97 -4.95
CA TYR A 143 -9.13 8.70 -4.17
C TYR A 143 -7.73 8.64 -4.74
N ASP A 144 -7.37 7.59 -5.48
CA ASP A 144 -6.01 7.46 -5.98
C ASP A 144 -5.70 8.53 -7.02
N ARG A 145 -4.72 9.39 -6.70
CA ARG A 145 -4.29 10.50 -7.54
C ARG A 145 -3.69 10.00 -8.85
N GLY A 146 -2.93 8.91 -8.81
CA GLY A 146 -2.28 8.32 -9.99
C GLY A 146 -3.31 7.83 -11.01
N THR A 147 -4.29 7.06 -10.55
CA THR A 147 -5.40 6.57 -11.38
C THR A 147 -6.22 7.73 -11.97
N THR A 148 -6.64 8.67 -11.13
CA THR A 148 -7.44 9.82 -11.57
C THR A 148 -6.70 10.66 -12.61
N PHE A 149 -5.42 10.96 -12.37
CA PHE A 149 -4.60 11.72 -13.30
C PHE A 149 -4.43 10.97 -14.63
N GLY A 150 -4.08 9.67 -14.59
CA GLY A 150 -3.87 8.87 -15.80
C GLY A 150 -5.11 8.79 -16.69
N LEU A 151 -6.30 8.61 -16.10
CA LEU A 151 -7.56 8.56 -16.86
C LEU A 151 -7.93 9.90 -17.48
N ASN A 152 -7.65 11.02 -16.79
CA ASN A 152 -7.95 12.37 -17.28
C ASN A 152 -6.94 12.90 -18.31
N THR A 153 -5.79 12.25 -18.47
CA THR A 153 -4.70 12.70 -19.36
C THR A 153 -4.46 11.81 -20.57
N ASN A 154 -5.43 10.97 -20.94
CA ASN A 154 -5.32 9.98 -22.02
C ASN A 154 -4.14 9.02 -21.84
N GLY A 155 -3.82 8.65 -20.60
CA GLY A 155 -2.84 7.60 -20.32
C GLY A 155 -3.31 6.23 -20.84
N ARG A 156 -2.38 5.26 -20.88
CA ARG A 156 -2.70 3.89 -21.34
C ARG A 156 -3.64 3.20 -20.35
N VAL A 157 -4.93 3.14 -20.68
CA VAL A 157 -6.01 2.64 -19.81
C VAL A 157 -5.69 1.28 -19.19
N GLU A 158 -5.27 0.30 -20.00
CA GLU A 158 -4.93 -1.06 -19.52
C GLU A 158 -3.77 -1.08 -18.51
N SER A 159 -2.88 -0.09 -18.55
CA SER A 159 -1.78 0.04 -17.58
C SER A 159 -2.26 0.70 -16.29
N ILE A 160 -3.18 1.65 -16.39
CA ILE A 160 -3.76 2.35 -15.24
C ILE A 160 -4.67 1.39 -14.43
N LEU A 161 -5.51 0.63 -15.13
CA LEU A 161 -6.50 -0.25 -14.51
C LEU A 161 -5.96 -1.64 -14.14
N MET A 162 -4.66 -1.90 -14.34
CA MET A 162 -3.99 -3.14 -13.90
C MET A 162 -4.16 -3.40 -12.39
N SER A 163 -4.41 -2.36 -11.60
CA SER A 163 -4.67 -2.47 -10.16
C SER A 163 -6.02 -3.12 -9.83
N LEU A 164 -6.99 -3.19 -10.76
CA LEU A 164 -8.32 -3.71 -10.46
C LEU A 164 -8.31 -5.24 -10.32
N PRO A 165 -9.02 -5.79 -9.31
CA PRO A 165 -9.14 -7.23 -9.13
C PRO A 165 -10.03 -7.85 -10.23
N LEU A 166 -9.81 -9.14 -10.51
CA LEU A 166 -10.65 -9.90 -11.45
C LEU A 166 -12.15 -9.87 -11.09
N THR A 167 -12.45 -9.91 -9.80
CA THR A 167 -13.83 -9.87 -9.26
C THR A 167 -13.85 -9.02 -7.99
N ALA A 168 -14.97 -8.35 -7.74
CA ALA A 168 -15.28 -7.61 -6.52
C ALA A 168 -16.79 -7.68 -6.24
N ARG A 169 -17.20 -7.47 -4.99
CA ARG A 169 -18.60 -7.48 -4.55
C ARG A 169 -18.93 -6.21 -3.78
N TRP A 170 -20.15 -5.73 -3.97
CA TRP A 170 -20.77 -4.69 -3.15
C TRP A 170 -22.09 -5.21 -2.62
N GLU A 171 -22.34 -4.94 -1.34
CA GLU A 171 -23.54 -5.41 -0.64
C GLU A 171 -24.10 -4.30 0.22
N TYR A 172 -25.41 -4.14 0.17
CA TYR A 172 -26.11 -3.09 0.89
C TYR A 172 -26.05 -3.33 2.40
N ALA A 173 -25.57 -2.32 3.14
CA ALA A 173 -25.54 -2.32 4.61
C ALA A 173 -24.85 -3.54 5.27
N HIS A 174 -23.95 -4.23 4.56
CA HIS A 174 -23.20 -5.35 5.12
C HIS A 174 -22.34 -4.92 6.32
N THR A 175 -22.52 -5.61 7.45
CA THR A 175 -21.71 -5.46 8.67
C THR A 175 -21.26 -6.85 9.11
N PRO A 176 -19.95 -7.08 9.36
CA PRO A 176 -19.49 -8.36 9.88
C PRO A 176 -20.01 -8.60 11.30
N GLU A 177 -20.07 -9.86 11.71
CA GLU A 177 -20.47 -10.25 13.07
C GLU A 177 -19.47 -9.72 14.12
N ASP A 178 -19.97 -9.29 15.28
CA ASP A 178 -19.12 -8.81 16.36
C ASP A 178 -18.21 -9.94 16.89
N GLY A 179 -16.93 -9.61 17.09
CA GLY A 179 -15.92 -10.59 17.53
C GLY A 179 -15.41 -11.55 16.45
N SER A 180 -15.89 -11.42 15.20
CA SER A 180 -15.38 -12.17 14.05
C SER A 180 -13.98 -11.70 13.61
N ALA A 181 -13.31 -12.52 12.78
CA ALA A 181 -12.02 -12.16 12.20
C ALA A 181 -12.14 -11.00 11.20
N GLU A 182 -13.29 -10.87 10.56
CA GLU A 182 -13.68 -9.75 9.69
C GLU A 182 -13.77 -8.44 10.47
N ALA A 183 -14.44 -8.47 11.64
CA ALA A 183 -14.52 -7.32 12.54
C ALA A 183 -13.14 -6.92 13.07
N ALA A 184 -12.31 -7.89 13.46
CA ALA A 184 -10.94 -7.63 13.92
C ALA A 184 -10.09 -6.92 12.86
N LEU A 185 -10.24 -7.29 11.58
CA LEU A 185 -9.60 -6.53 10.49
C LEU A 185 -10.15 -5.10 10.39
N LEU A 186 -11.47 -4.91 10.40
CA LEU A 186 -12.04 -3.56 10.28
C LEU A 186 -11.57 -2.62 11.39
N ASP A 187 -11.38 -3.12 12.61
CA ASP A 187 -10.90 -2.31 13.73
C ASP A 187 -9.50 -1.76 13.47
N VAL A 188 -8.56 -2.58 12.97
CA VAL A 188 -7.21 -2.09 12.63
C VAL A 188 -7.22 -1.15 11.43
N LEU A 189 -8.16 -1.31 10.49
CA LEU A 189 -8.30 -0.41 9.36
C LEU A 189 -8.93 0.93 9.77
N ARG A 190 -9.75 0.98 10.81
CA ARG A 190 -10.29 2.23 11.39
C ARG A 190 -9.33 2.90 12.35
N THR A 191 -8.44 2.14 12.96
CA THR A 191 -7.45 2.64 13.93
C THR A 191 -6.10 1.97 13.66
N PRO A 192 -5.26 2.57 12.78
CA PRO A 192 -3.93 2.09 12.47
C PRO A 192 -3.13 1.89 13.73
N ARG A 193 -2.30 0.85 13.71
CA ARG A 193 -1.44 0.47 14.83
C ARG A 193 0.01 0.54 14.38
N ASP A 194 0.91 0.55 15.35
CA ASP A 194 2.32 0.34 15.09
C ASP A 194 2.62 -1.17 15.16
N TRP A 195 3.25 -1.67 14.10
CA TRP A 195 3.50 -3.11 13.91
C TRP A 195 4.92 -3.52 14.33
N VAL A 196 5.82 -2.55 14.50
CA VAL A 196 7.26 -2.69 14.82
C VAL A 196 7.77 -1.51 15.62
#